data_AF-A0A2P8R1A0-F1
#
_entry.id   AF-A0A2P8R1A0-F1
#
_cell.length_a   1.000
_cell.length_b   1.000
_cell.length_c   1.000
_cell.angle_alpha   90.00
_cell.angle_beta   90.00
_cell.angle_gamma   90.00
#
_symmetry.space_group_name_H-M   'P 1'
#
loop_
_entity.id
_entity.type
_entity.pdbx_description
1 polymer ?
#
loop_
_entity_poly.entity_id
_entity_poly.type
_entity_poly.pdbx_seq_one_letter_code
_entity_poly.pdbx_strand_id
1 'polypeptide(L)'
;MKKRIIFLIFVIGGVFGLVASLGVYYGLELTSDERFCVVCHEMDPMVIAYNDDVHSGKGKTGVRARCVDCHLPHDNIINYIYAKARNGVVEGYIHFFEDVENINWHENRARRKDFVFDDGCLHCHTNVFDNALLTDKAKKMHAHYKKLLNTKDEIGCASCHVEVGHMGLNNMLNYWDPKYPIYEDKAYEKKEELRRNYFKDSYVPSVKKSSKKDTNSSDENSSK
;
A
#
# COMPACT_ATOMS: atom_id res chain seq x y z
N MET A 1 -35.67 -43.35 9.60
CA MET A 1 -35.59 -41.99 10.19
C MET A 1 -34.14 -41.48 10.31
N LYS A 2 -33.20 -42.22 10.93
CA LYS A 2 -31.78 -41.82 11.05
C LYS A 2 -31.09 -41.39 9.74
N LYS A 3 -31.28 -42.12 8.63
CA LYS A 3 -30.67 -41.77 7.32
C LYS A 3 -31.14 -40.42 6.75
N ARG A 4 -32.41 -40.06 6.97
CA ARG A 4 -32.97 -38.76 6.54
C ARG A 4 -32.43 -37.60 7.38
N ILE A 5 -32.25 -37.81 8.69
CA ILE A 5 -31.66 -36.82 9.59
C ILE A 5 -30.19 -36.59 9.24
N ILE A 6 -29.42 -37.65 9.01
CA ILE A 6 -28.02 -37.54 8.57
C ILE A 6 -27.93 -36.78 7.24
N PHE A 7 -28.79 -37.13 6.26
CA PHE A 7 -28.86 -36.41 4.99
C PHE A 7 -29.16 -34.92 5.17
N LEU A 8 -30.14 -34.56 6.01
CA LEU A 8 -30.46 -33.17 6.31
C LEU A 8 -29.30 -32.42 6.98
N ILE A 9 -28.57 -33.06 7.91
CA ILE A 9 -27.37 -32.47 8.54
C ILE A 9 -26.29 -32.18 7.48
N PHE A 10 -26.03 -33.12 6.57
CA PHE A 10 -25.07 -32.90 5.48
C PHE A 10 -25.50 -31.77 4.54
N VAL A 11 -26.79 -31.70 4.19
CA VAL A 11 -27.32 -30.63 3.33
C VAL A 11 -27.20 -29.28 4.04
N ILE A 12 -27.63 -29.17 5.30
CA ILE A 12 -27.55 -27.92 6.06
C ILE A 12 -26.09 -27.50 6.28
N GLY A 13 -25.22 -28.43 6.65
CA GLY A 13 -23.79 -28.18 6.81
C GLY A 13 -23.12 -27.75 5.51
N GLY A 14 -23.49 -28.37 4.38
CA GLY A 14 -23.00 -27.98 3.06
C GLY A 14 -23.45 -26.58 2.65
N VAL A 15 -24.73 -26.24 2.85
CA VAL A 15 -25.25 -24.88 2.60
C VAL A 15 -24.56 -23.85 3.49
N PHE A 16 -24.43 -24.13 4.78
CA PHE A 16 -23.74 -23.25 5.71
C PHE A 16 -22.27 -23.03 5.32
N GLY A 17 -21.55 -24.12 4.99
CA GLY A 17 -20.15 -24.04 4.55
C GLY A 17 -19.98 -23.22 3.28
N LEU A 18 -20.91 -23.35 2.31
CA LEU A 18 -20.90 -22.55 1.09
C LEU A 18 -21.18 -21.06 1.37
N VAL A 19 -22.18 -20.75 2.19
CA VAL A 19 -22.50 -19.36 2.54
C VAL A 19 -21.34 -18.71 3.30
N ALA A 20 -20.74 -19.43 4.25
CA ALA A 20 -19.60 -18.94 5.01
C ALA A 20 -18.38 -18.70 4.10
N SER A 21 -18.05 -19.63 3.20
CA SER A 21 -16.91 -19.47 2.29
C SER A 21 -17.12 -18.32 1.30
N LEU A 22 -18.34 -18.14 0.77
CA LEU A 22 -18.69 -16.99 -0.06
C LEU A 22 -18.57 -15.67 0.71
N GLY A 23 -19.02 -15.63 1.96
CA GLY A 23 -18.88 -14.45 2.82
C GLY A 23 -17.42 -14.07 3.04
N VAL A 24 -16.56 -15.06 3.33
CA VAL A 24 -15.11 -14.83 3.48
C VAL A 24 -14.50 -14.35 2.17
N TYR A 25 -14.79 -15.01 1.04
CA TYR A 25 -14.27 -14.62 -0.26
C TYR A 25 -14.64 -13.16 -0.61
N TYR A 26 -15.90 -12.79 -0.41
CA TYR A 26 -16.36 -11.43 -0.66
C TYR A 26 -15.69 -10.41 0.25
N GLY A 27 -15.52 -10.73 1.54
CA GLY A 27 -14.79 -9.88 2.48
C GLY A 27 -13.32 -9.69 2.09
N LEU A 28 -12.66 -10.74 1.59
CA LEU A 28 -11.30 -10.64 1.06
C LEU A 28 -11.27 -9.72 -0.16
N GLU A 29 -12.18 -9.89 -1.12
CA GLU A 29 -12.24 -9.08 -2.34
C GLU A 29 -12.48 -7.59 -2.03
N LEU A 30 -13.46 -7.29 -1.17
CA LEU A 30 -13.79 -5.92 -0.78
C LEU A 30 -12.64 -5.17 -0.10
N THR A 31 -11.74 -5.90 0.57
CA THR A 31 -10.66 -5.31 1.35
C THR A 31 -9.32 -5.35 0.62
N SER A 32 -9.32 -5.50 -0.70
CA SER A 32 -8.13 -5.80 -1.48
C SER A 32 -7.65 -4.70 -2.42
N ASP A 33 -8.53 -3.74 -2.76
CA ASP A 33 -8.24 -2.67 -3.71
C ASP A 33 -8.09 -1.29 -3.03
N GLU A 34 -7.76 -0.29 -3.83
CA GLU A 34 -7.49 1.07 -3.36
C GLU A 34 -8.72 1.76 -2.76
N ARG A 35 -9.94 1.30 -3.07
CA ARG A 35 -11.17 1.87 -2.50
C ARG A 35 -11.27 1.54 -1.02
N PHE A 36 -10.80 0.36 -0.62
CA PHE A 36 -10.67 0.01 0.78
C PHE A 36 -9.41 0.61 1.39
N CYS A 37 -8.25 0.52 0.72
CA CYS A 37 -7.01 1.05 1.30
C CYS A 37 -7.04 2.57 1.53
N VAL A 38 -7.87 3.33 0.81
CA VAL A 38 -8.01 4.79 0.98
C VAL A 38 -9.08 5.22 2.00
N VAL A 39 -9.76 4.28 2.67
CA VAL A 39 -10.75 4.67 3.70
C VAL A 39 -10.11 5.40 4.89
N CYS A 40 -8.82 5.15 5.11
CA CYS A 40 -7.99 5.84 6.09
C CYS A 40 -7.11 6.89 5.39
N HIS A 41 -7.08 8.12 5.91
CA HIS A 41 -6.49 9.29 5.25
C HIS A 41 -4.95 9.25 5.20
N GLU A 42 -4.32 8.49 6.10
CA GLU A 42 -2.88 8.26 6.09
C GLU A 42 -2.40 7.52 4.84
N MET A 43 -3.31 6.85 4.12
CA MET A 43 -3.03 6.15 2.87
C MET A 43 -3.19 7.01 1.62
N ASP A 44 -3.69 8.25 1.74
CA ASP A 44 -3.90 9.17 0.63
C ASP A 44 -2.70 9.28 -0.33
N PRO A 45 -1.45 9.54 0.12
CA PRO A 45 -0.35 9.76 -0.81
C PRO A 45 0.00 8.50 -1.61
N MET A 46 -0.13 7.32 -1.01
CA MET A 46 0.11 6.03 -1.68
C MET A 46 -0.94 5.76 -2.74
N VAL A 47 -2.22 5.97 -2.42
CA VAL A 47 -3.32 5.69 -3.34
C VAL A 47 -3.35 6.71 -4.50
N ILE A 48 -3.09 7.99 -4.22
CA ILE A 48 -3.00 9.02 -5.26
C ILE A 48 -1.83 8.70 -6.21
N ALA A 49 -0.65 8.33 -5.67
CA ALA A 49 0.49 7.95 -6.49
C ALA A 49 0.25 6.64 -7.27
N TYR A 50 -0.44 5.67 -6.67
CA TYR A 50 -0.84 4.43 -7.35
C TYR A 50 -1.75 4.71 -8.52
N ASN A 51 -2.73 5.61 -8.36
CA ASN A 51 -3.65 5.96 -9.42
C ASN A 51 -2.94 6.48 -10.68
N ASP A 52 -1.74 7.05 -10.57
CA ASP A 52 -0.94 7.50 -11.72
C ASP A 52 0.05 6.43 -12.25
N ASP A 53 0.18 5.29 -11.57
CA ASP A 53 1.05 4.18 -11.98
C ASP A 53 0.43 3.32 -13.09
N VAL A 54 1.27 2.64 -13.87
CA VAL A 54 0.81 1.72 -14.92
C VAL A 54 0.01 0.54 -14.38
N HIS A 55 0.27 0.10 -13.14
CA HIS A 55 -0.42 -1.00 -12.47
C HIS A 55 -1.82 -0.63 -11.99
N SER A 56 -2.22 0.65 -12.04
CA SER A 56 -3.60 1.07 -11.78
C SER A 56 -4.59 0.72 -12.90
N GLY A 57 -4.08 0.23 -14.03
CA GLY A 57 -4.84 0.07 -15.27
C GLY A 57 -4.72 1.27 -16.22
N LYS A 58 -4.02 2.35 -15.84
CA LYS A 58 -3.68 3.45 -16.77
C LYS A 58 -2.67 3.08 -17.85
N GLY A 59 -2.00 1.93 -17.72
CA GLY A 59 -1.08 1.41 -18.72
C GLY A 59 -1.78 1.04 -20.04
N LYS A 60 -0.98 0.82 -21.09
CA LYS A 60 -1.49 0.49 -22.45
C LYS A 60 -2.32 -0.80 -22.52
N THR A 61 -2.14 -1.71 -21.58
CA THR A 61 -2.82 -3.02 -21.55
C THR A 61 -4.16 -2.96 -20.81
N GLY A 62 -4.42 -1.92 -20.03
CA GLY A 62 -5.59 -1.85 -19.14
C GLY A 62 -5.56 -2.83 -17.97
N VAL A 63 -4.50 -3.63 -17.83
CA VAL A 63 -4.36 -4.58 -16.72
C VAL A 63 -4.11 -3.81 -15.44
N ARG A 64 -4.89 -4.16 -14.42
CA ARG A 64 -4.84 -3.55 -13.10
C ARG A 64 -4.42 -4.59 -12.07
N ALA A 65 -3.41 -4.26 -11.28
CA ALA A 65 -3.04 -4.99 -10.07
C ALA A 65 -3.65 -4.24 -8.88
N ARG A 66 -4.32 -4.96 -7.97
CA ARG A 66 -4.85 -4.42 -6.72
C ARG A 66 -3.72 -4.24 -5.71
N CYS A 67 -4.00 -3.50 -4.64
CA CYS A 67 -3.02 -3.24 -3.57
C CYS A 67 -2.44 -4.55 -3.02
N VAL A 68 -3.30 -5.52 -2.71
CA VAL A 68 -2.88 -6.82 -2.16
C VAL A 68 -2.12 -7.72 -3.14
N ASP A 69 -2.22 -7.45 -4.44
CA ASP A 69 -1.52 -8.27 -5.43
C ASP A 69 0.00 -8.05 -5.35
N CYS A 70 0.44 -6.92 -4.77
CA CYS A 70 1.85 -6.65 -4.43
C CYS A 70 2.13 -6.67 -2.92
N HIS A 71 1.15 -6.28 -2.08
CA HIS A 71 1.34 -6.07 -0.64
C HIS A 71 0.95 -7.26 0.26
N LEU A 72 0.59 -8.41 -0.32
CA LEU A 72 0.41 -9.67 0.41
C LEU A 72 1.16 -10.82 -0.28
N PRO A 73 1.59 -11.84 0.48
CA PRO A 73 2.24 -13.02 -0.09
C PRO A 73 1.21 -13.89 -0.83
N HIS A 74 1.62 -14.45 -1.95
CA HIS A 74 0.85 -15.35 -2.82
C HIS A 74 1.40 -16.79 -2.86
N ASP A 75 2.35 -17.11 -1.99
CA ASP A 75 2.95 -18.44 -1.85
C ASP A 75 1.94 -19.51 -1.43
N ASN A 76 1.04 -19.18 -0.50
CA ASN A 76 -0.10 -20.00 -0.14
C ASN A 76 -1.21 -19.21 0.57
N ILE A 77 -2.42 -19.79 0.59
CA ILE A 77 -3.62 -19.16 1.16
C ILE A 77 -3.54 -18.90 2.66
N ILE A 78 -2.83 -19.75 3.43
CA ILE A 78 -2.72 -19.59 4.88
C ILE A 78 -1.86 -18.36 5.18
N ASN A 79 -0.73 -18.22 4.51
CA ASN A 79 0.15 -17.06 4.63
C ASN A 79 -0.53 -15.77 4.16
N TYR A 80 -1.28 -15.82 3.05
CA TYR A 80 -2.08 -14.69 2.57
C TYR A 80 -3.07 -14.21 3.65
N ILE A 81 -3.88 -15.12 4.19
CA ILE A 81 -4.90 -14.79 5.21
C ILE A 81 -4.23 -14.29 6.49
N TYR A 82 -3.16 -14.93 6.93
CA TYR A 82 -2.42 -14.53 8.13
C TYR A 82 -1.82 -13.13 7.97
N ALA A 83 -1.14 -12.86 6.86
CA ALA A 83 -0.55 -11.56 6.58
C ALA A 83 -1.63 -10.46 6.50
N LYS A 84 -2.74 -10.73 5.81
CA LYS A 84 -3.86 -9.79 5.71
C LYS A 84 -4.48 -9.46 7.07
N ALA A 85 -4.74 -10.49 7.89
CA ALA A 85 -5.31 -10.32 9.21
C ALA A 85 -4.34 -9.58 10.14
N ARG A 86 -3.05 -9.96 10.14
CA ARG A 86 -2.01 -9.31 10.92
C ARG A 86 -1.87 -7.83 10.54
N ASN A 87 -1.76 -7.53 9.25
CA ASN A 87 -1.61 -6.17 8.75
C ASN A 87 -2.84 -5.33 9.11
N GLY A 88 -4.06 -5.84 8.89
CA GLY A 88 -5.28 -5.12 9.26
C GLY A 88 -5.39 -4.84 10.76
N VAL A 89 -4.94 -5.75 11.63
CA VAL A 89 -4.88 -5.51 13.09
C VAL A 89 -3.86 -4.45 13.45
N VAL A 90 -2.65 -4.51 12.87
CA VAL A 90 -1.57 -3.54 13.13
C VAL A 90 -1.94 -2.15 12.61
N GLU A 91 -2.42 -2.06 11.38
CA GLU A 91 -2.85 -0.82 10.74
C GLU A 91 -4.05 -0.21 11.49
N GLY A 92 -5.02 -1.03 11.88
CA GLY A 92 -6.14 -0.58 12.72
C GLY A 92 -5.67 -0.06 14.08
N TYR A 93 -4.71 -0.73 14.72
CA TYR A 93 -4.14 -0.27 15.98
C TYR A 93 -3.46 1.10 15.82
N ILE A 94 -2.60 1.25 14.80
CA ILE A 94 -1.91 2.51 14.50
C ILE A 94 -2.93 3.62 14.25
N HIS A 95 -3.97 3.34 13.46
CA HIS A 95 -5.02 4.30 13.13
C HIS A 95 -5.78 4.81 14.37
N PHE A 96 -6.18 3.91 15.27
CA PHE A 96 -7.03 4.27 16.40
C PHE A 96 -6.26 4.74 17.65
N PHE A 97 -5.00 4.33 17.81
CA PHE A 97 -4.26 4.52 19.06
C PHE A 97 -2.92 5.25 18.90
N GLU A 98 -2.43 5.48 17.68
CA GLU A 98 -1.20 6.23 17.42
C GLU A 98 -1.46 7.52 16.62
N ASP A 99 -0.42 8.35 16.45
CA ASP A 99 -0.51 9.57 15.63
C ASP A 99 -0.08 9.27 14.19
N VAL A 100 -1.08 9.00 13.35
CA VAL A 100 -0.89 8.67 11.93
C VAL A 100 -0.24 9.79 11.11
N GLU A 101 -0.34 11.05 11.56
CA GLU A 101 0.29 12.18 10.89
C GLU A 101 1.81 12.21 11.11
N ASN A 102 2.33 11.47 12.10
CA ASN A 102 3.77 11.39 12.37
C ASN A 102 4.43 10.14 11.75
N ILE A 103 3.73 9.38 10.91
CA ILE A 103 4.32 8.22 10.23
C ILE A 103 5.39 8.71 9.24
N ASN A 104 6.64 8.31 9.46
CA ASN A 104 7.73 8.60 8.54
C ASN A 104 7.69 7.69 7.30
N TRP A 105 6.83 8.05 6.35
CA TRP A 105 6.69 7.32 5.08
C TRP A 105 7.97 7.33 4.24
N HIS A 106 8.78 8.39 4.33
CA HIS A 106 10.06 8.47 3.63
C HIS A 106 11.03 7.38 4.08
N GLU A 107 11.13 7.16 5.39
CA GLU A 107 11.96 6.10 5.97
C GLU A 107 11.40 4.71 5.70
N ASN A 108 10.07 4.54 5.78
CA ASN A 108 9.41 3.27 5.48
C ASN A 108 9.73 2.75 4.08
N ARG A 109 9.96 3.63 3.10
CA ARG A 109 10.38 3.21 1.75
C ARG A 109 11.71 2.47 1.74
N ALA A 110 12.63 2.70 2.69
CA ALA A 110 13.85 1.93 2.77
C ALA A 110 13.57 0.43 3.08
N ARG A 111 12.46 0.15 3.78
CA ARG A 111 11.99 -1.17 4.19
C ARG A 111 10.97 -1.80 3.25
N ARG A 112 10.85 -1.32 2.01
CA ARG A 112 9.89 -1.80 1.00
C ARG A 112 9.80 -3.33 0.85
N LYS A 113 10.91 -4.05 1.03
CA LYS A 113 10.96 -5.51 0.94
C LYS A 113 10.12 -6.21 2.03
N ASP A 114 9.84 -5.52 3.13
CA ASP A 114 9.12 -6.09 4.27
C ASP A 114 7.60 -6.13 4.00
N PHE A 115 7.13 -5.38 2.99
CA PHE A 115 5.71 -5.24 2.69
C PHE A 115 5.36 -5.26 1.19
N VAL A 116 6.34 -5.46 0.30
CA VAL A 116 6.12 -5.72 -1.13
C VAL A 116 6.74 -7.06 -1.46
N PHE A 117 5.92 -8.00 -1.91
CA PHE A 117 6.30 -9.40 -2.07
C PHE A 117 6.63 -9.73 -3.53
N ASP A 118 7.72 -10.44 -3.74
CA ASP A 118 8.22 -10.78 -5.07
C ASP A 118 7.36 -11.83 -5.79
N ASP A 119 6.73 -12.73 -5.04
CA ASP A 119 5.77 -13.68 -5.58
C ASP A 119 4.55 -12.98 -6.21
N GLY A 120 4.10 -11.85 -5.64
CA GLY A 120 3.09 -10.97 -6.24
C GLY A 120 3.52 -10.42 -7.60
N CYS A 121 4.78 -9.97 -7.72
CA CYS A 121 5.35 -9.56 -9.00
C CYS A 121 5.37 -10.72 -10.00
N LEU A 122 5.94 -11.85 -9.59
CA LEU A 122 6.18 -13.02 -10.44
C LEU A 122 4.90 -13.75 -10.85
N HIS A 123 3.79 -13.56 -10.13
CA HIS A 123 2.48 -14.11 -10.48
C HIS A 123 1.97 -13.57 -11.83
N CYS A 124 2.20 -12.28 -12.10
CA CYS A 124 1.86 -11.65 -13.38
C CYS A 124 3.05 -11.58 -14.34
N HIS A 125 4.24 -11.31 -13.82
CA HIS A 125 5.47 -11.14 -14.58
C HIS A 125 6.22 -12.47 -14.76
N THR A 126 5.54 -13.47 -15.29
CA THR A 126 5.99 -14.87 -15.32
C THR A 126 7.22 -15.13 -16.20
N ASN A 127 7.47 -14.28 -17.19
CA ASN A 127 8.55 -14.44 -18.18
C ASN A 127 9.68 -13.41 -18.05
N VAL A 128 9.87 -12.79 -16.88
CA VAL A 128 10.89 -11.74 -16.71
C VAL A 128 12.33 -12.22 -16.92
N PHE A 129 12.59 -13.52 -16.88
CA PHE A 129 13.95 -14.04 -17.02
C PHE A 129 14.35 -14.33 -18.47
N ASP A 130 13.38 -14.60 -19.33
CA ASP A 130 13.57 -15.18 -20.66
C ASP A 130 12.77 -14.48 -21.77
N ASN A 131 12.01 -13.43 -21.44
CA ASN A 131 11.27 -12.65 -22.42
C ASN A 131 12.19 -11.95 -23.45
N ALA A 132 11.97 -12.27 -24.73
CA ALA A 132 12.74 -11.74 -25.84
C ALA A 132 12.64 -10.22 -26.00
N LEU A 133 11.55 -9.59 -25.52
CA LEU A 133 11.31 -8.15 -25.57
C LEU A 133 12.16 -7.37 -24.54
N LEU A 134 12.79 -8.04 -23.58
CA LEU A 134 13.66 -7.39 -22.61
C LEU A 134 14.97 -6.94 -23.25
N THR A 135 15.42 -5.76 -22.85
CA THR A 135 16.78 -5.27 -23.19
C THR A 135 17.85 -6.18 -22.58
N ASP A 136 19.04 -6.22 -23.18
CA ASP A 136 20.16 -7.01 -22.65
C ASP A 136 20.55 -6.57 -21.23
N LYS A 137 20.40 -5.28 -20.92
CA LYS A 137 20.61 -4.76 -19.57
C LYS A 137 19.60 -5.33 -18.58
N ALA A 138 18.31 -5.37 -18.94
CA ALA A 138 17.27 -5.94 -18.08
C ALA A 138 17.52 -7.45 -17.83
N LYS A 139 17.84 -8.22 -18.88
CA LYS A 139 18.18 -9.65 -18.75
C LYS A 139 19.35 -9.87 -17.78
N LYS A 140 20.42 -9.07 -17.88
CA LYS A 140 21.55 -9.13 -16.95
C LYS A 140 21.14 -8.83 -15.51
N MET A 141 20.26 -7.87 -15.28
CA MET A 141 19.78 -7.52 -13.94
C MET A 141 18.85 -8.57 -13.34
N HIS A 142 17.94 -9.14 -14.13
CA HIS A 142 17.10 -10.25 -13.65
C HIS A 142 17.93 -11.52 -13.38
N ALA A 143 18.97 -11.79 -14.18
CA ALA A 143 19.92 -12.86 -13.89
C ALA A 143 20.72 -12.60 -12.60
N HIS A 144 21.08 -11.34 -12.32
CA HIS A 144 21.73 -10.93 -11.08
C HIS A 144 20.81 -11.17 -9.87
N TYR A 145 19.55 -10.70 -9.93
CA TYR A 145 18.52 -11.01 -8.94
C TYR A 145 18.42 -12.51 -8.66
N LYS A 146 18.29 -13.33 -9.72
CA LYS A 146 18.16 -14.80 -9.59
C LYS A 146 19.36 -15.43 -8.89
N LYS A 147 20.57 -14.91 -9.11
CA LYS A 147 21.80 -15.38 -8.45
C LYS A 147 21.84 -15.07 -6.95
N LEU A 148 21.14 -14.02 -6.51
CA LEU A 148 21.13 -13.57 -5.12
C LEU A 148 20.02 -14.22 -4.28
N LEU A 149 19.05 -14.88 -4.92
CA LEU A 149 18.00 -15.63 -4.22
C LEU A 149 18.59 -16.65 -3.25
N ASN A 150 18.02 -16.73 -2.04
CA ASN A 150 18.48 -17.62 -0.96
C ASN A 150 19.95 -17.38 -0.54
N THR A 151 20.50 -16.19 -0.77
CA THR A 151 21.82 -15.79 -0.28
C THR A 151 21.69 -14.71 0.79
N LYS A 152 22.76 -14.45 1.53
CA LYS A 152 22.81 -13.33 2.50
C LYS A 152 22.58 -11.95 1.86
N ASP A 153 22.83 -11.83 0.56
CA ASP A 153 22.77 -10.58 -0.20
C ASP A 153 21.47 -10.51 -1.02
N GLU A 154 20.41 -11.20 -0.56
CA GLU A 154 19.13 -11.27 -1.24
C GLU A 154 18.45 -9.90 -1.43
N ILE A 155 18.10 -9.63 -2.68
CA ILE A 155 17.38 -8.44 -3.12
C ILE A 155 16.02 -8.85 -3.66
N GLY A 156 15.04 -7.97 -3.50
CA GLY A 156 13.70 -8.16 -4.07
C GLY A 156 13.51 -7.34 -5.35
N CYS A 157 12.41 -7.57 -6.05
CA CYS A 157 11.98 -6.80 -7.21
C CYS A 157 11.90 -5.31 -6.87
N ALA A 158 11.28 -4.99 -5.73
CA ALA A 158 11.14 -3.62 -5.22
C ALA A 158 12.48 -2.96 -4.84
N SER A 159 13.56 -3.73 -4.60
CA SER A 159 14.89 -3.18 -4.33
C SER A 159 15.46 -2.41 -5.53
N CYS A 160 15.18 -2.88 -6.74
CA CYS A 160 15.62 -2.23 -7.97
C CYS A 160 14.51 -1.37 -8.59
N HIS A 161 13.26 -1.83 -8.55
CA HIS A 161 12.10 -1.12 -9.06
C HIS A 161 11.51 -0.18 -7.99
N VAL A 162 12.28 0.85 -7.63
CA VAL A 162 12.10 1.64 -6.40
C VAL A 162 10.82 2.51 -6.32
N GLU A 163 10.10 2.69 -7.41
CA GLU A 163 8.83 3.43 -7.44
C GLU A 163 7.70 2.60 -8.07
N VAL A 164 7.89 1.28 -8.19
CA VAL A 164 6.85 0.40 -8.73
C VAL A 164 5.56 0.51 -7.93
N GLY A 165 4.44 0.66 -8.62
CA GLY A 165 3.11 0.73 -8.01
C GLY A 165 2.74 2.09 -7.42
N HIS A 166 3.70 3.01 -7.23
CA HIS A 166 3.42 4.36 -6.71
C HIS A 166 4.31 5.40 -7.41
N MET A 167 3.91 5.79 -8.62
CA MET A 167 4.70 6.70 -9.46
C MET A 167 4.94 8.04 -8.76
N GLY A 168 6.22 8.42 -8.60
CA GLY A 168 6.59 9.71 -8.01
C GLY A 168 6.30 9.85 -6.51
N LEU A 169 6.08 8.74 -5.78
CA LEU A 169 5.74 8.76 -4.35
C LEU A 169 6.76 9.54 -3.51
N ASN A 170 8.05 9.49 -3.84
CA ASN A 170 9.06 10.28 -3.11
C ASN A 170 8.72 11.77 -3.07
N ASN A 171 8.29 12.30 -4.22
CA ASN A 171 7.98 13.72 -4.34
C ASN A 171 6.62 14.01 -3.70
N MET A 172 5.65 13.10 -3.89
CA MET A 172 4.33 13.15 -3.28
C MET A 172 4.40 13.31 -1.76
N LEU A 173 5.24 12.50 -1.09
CA LEU A 173 5.36 12.51 0.37
C LEU A 173 5.85 13.84 0.94
N ASN A 174 6.62 14.64 0.19
CA ASN A 174 7.04 15.97 0.64
C ASN A 174 5.86 16.96 0.77
N TYR A 175 4.68 16.65 0.21
CA TYR A 175 3.48 17.46 0.42
C TYR A 175 2.74 17.08 1.72
N TRP A 176 2.97 15.86 2.24
CA TRP A 176 2.42 15.39 3.52
C TRP A 176 3.37 15.70 4.68
N ASP A 177 4.67 15.51 4.48
CA ASP A 177 5.72 15.74 5.46
C ASP A 177 6.89 16.54 4.82
N PRO A 178 6.76 17.88 4.73
CA PRO A 178 7.77 18.71 4.09
C PRO A 178 9.04 18.80 4.94
N LYS A 179 10.19 18.42 4.35
CA LYS A 179 11.51 18.48 5.01
C LYS A 179 11.89 19.86 5.56
N TYR A 180 11.44 20.95 4.94
CA TYR A 180 11.79 22.32 5.33
C TYR A 180 10.54 23.13 5.70
N PRO A 181 10.51 23.78 6.88
CA PRO A 181 9.34 24.53 7.35
C PRO A 181 8.85 25.63 6.40
N ILE A 182 9.77 26.24 5.64
CA ILE A 182 9.45 27.27 4.64
C ILE A 182 8.50 26.79 3.53
N TYR A 183 8.34 25.47 3.37
CA TYR A 183 7.43 24.89 2.39
C TYR A 183 6.11 24.39 2.98
N GLU A 184 5.87 24.48 4.29
CA GLU A 184 4.66 23.94 4.95
C GLU A 184 3.37 24.43 4.29
N ASP A 185 3.24 25.73 4.05
CA ASP A 185 2.05 26.32 3.45
C ASP A 185 1.82 25.82 2.02
N LYS A 186 2.89 25.85 1.21
CA LYS A 186 2.83 25.42 -0.20
C LYS A 186 2.62 23.91 -0.32
N ALA A 187 3.21 23.13 0.58
CA ALA A 187 3.02 21.69 0.67
C ALA A 187 1.57 21.35 1.03
N TYR A 188 1.00 22.05 2.02
CA TYR A 188 -0.40 21.90 2.41
C TYR A 188 -1.36 22.25 1.28
N GLU A 189 -1.16 23.38 0.59
CA GLU A 189 -1.97 23.76 -0.58
C GLU A 189 -1.93 22.68 -1.66
N LYS A 190 -0.75 22.13 -1.95
CA LYS A 190 -0.57 21.08 -2.94
C LYS A 190 -1.18 19.75 -2.52
N LYS A 191 -1.03 19.35 -1.24
CA LYS A 191 -1.69 18.18 -0.64
C LYS A 191 -3.20 18.27 -0.85
N GLU A 192 -3.81 19.40 -0.51
CA GLU A 192 -5.25 19.60 -0.65
C GLU A 192 -5.70 19.65 -2.13
N GLU A 193 -4.89 20.22 -3.04
CA GLU A 193 -5.15 20.17 -4.48
C GLU A 193 -5.18 18.72 -5.01
N LEU A 194 -4.19 17.91 -4.63
CA LEU A 194 -4.09 16.51 -5.04
C LEU A 194 -5.27 15.69 -4.51
N ARG A 195 -5.62 15.88 -3.23
CA ARG A 195 -6.78 15.25 -2.59
C ARG A 195 -8.08 15.65 -3.29
N ARG A 196 -8.28 16.94 -3.60
CA ARG A 196 -9.45 17.41 -4.37
C ARG A 196 -9.56 16.73 -5.73
N ASN A 197 -8.46 16.65 -6.46
CA ASN A 197 -8.44 16.06 -7.80
C ASN A 197 -8.75 14.56 -7.77
N TYR A 198 -8.28 13.85 -6.75
CA TYR A 198 -8.51 12.43 -6.60
C TYR A 198 -9.91 12.11 -6.10
N PHE A 199 -10.34 12.71 -4.98
CA PHE A 199 -11.61 12.39 -4.32
C PHE A 199 -12.83 13.07 -4.95
N LYS A 200 -12.65 14.16 -5.72
CA LYS A 200 -13.71 14.88 -6.44
C LYS A 200 -14.90 15.19 -5.52
N ASP A 201 -16.07 14.62 -5.81
CA ASP A 201 -17.32 14.87 -5.07
C ASP A 201 -17.27 14.35 -3.62
N SER A 202 -16.37 13.41 -3.31
CA SER A 202 -16.17 12.86 -1.96
C SER A 202 -15.08 13.60 -1.17
N TYR A 203 -14.49 14.67 -1.71
CA TYR A 203 -13.43 15.41 -1.04
C TYR A 203 -13.95 16.15 0.20
N VAL A 204 -13.21 15.99 1.31
CA VAL A 204 -13.42 16.75 2.54
C VAL A 204 -12.11 17.48 2.89
N PRO A 205 -12.14 18.83 3.03
CA PRO A 205 -10.95 19.60 3.41
C PRO A 205 -10.35 19.14 4.73
N SER A 206 -9.02 19.02 4.79
CA SER A 206 -8.35 18.85 6.08
C SER A 206 -8.30 20.16 6.86
N VAL A 207 -8.31 20.10 8.19
CA VAL A 207 -8.02 21.28 9.01
C VAL A 207 -6.50 21.45 9.06
N LYS A 208 -6.00 22.60 8.59
CA LYS A 208 -4.59 22.95 8.75
C LYS A 208 -4.27 23.06 10.24
N LYS A 209 -3.53 22.10 10.81
CA LYS A 209 -2.96 22.26 12.16
C LYS A 209 -2.02 23.47 12.10
N SER A 210 -2.29 24.52 12.88
CA SER A 210 -1.35 25.65 12.96
C SER A 210 -0.02 25.11 13.46
N SER A 211 1.08 25.38 12.76
CA SER A 211 2.41 25.13 13.30
C SER A 211 2.54 25.93 14.60
N LYS A 212 2.53 25.22 15.74
CA LYS A 212 2.84 25.84 17.03
C LYS A 212 4.33 26.19 17.01
N LYS A 213 4.66 27.35 16.44
CA LYS A 213 5.97 27.98 16.62
C LYS A 213 5.89 29.49 16.54
N ASP A 214 4.83 30.06 17.10
CA ASP A 214 4.82 31.46 17.47
C ASP A 214 5.09 31.62 18.96
N THR A 215 5.84 32.69 19.26
CA THR A 215 6.20 33.28 20.56
C THR A 215 7.33 32.62 21.37
N ASN A 216 8.56 32.98 21.02
CA ASN A 216 9.42 33.68 21.98
C ASN A 216 10.10 34.86 21.27
N SER A 217 9.27 35.85 20.94
CA SER A 217 9.67 37.24 20.78
C SER A 217 9.02 37.96 21.95
N SER A 218 9.80 38.15 23.00
CA SER A 218 9.53 39.14 24.04
C SER A 218 10.90 39.66 24.44
N ASP A 219 11.21 40.83 23.87
CA ASP A 219 12.21 41.75 24.38
C ASP A 219 12.05 41.92 25.89
N GLU A 220 13.15 41.87 26.63
CA GLU A 220 13.36 42.82 27.73
C GLU A 220 14.85 42.94 28.05
N ASN A 221 15.39 44.06 27.60
CA ASN A 221 16.58 44.68 28.12
C ASN A 221 16.36 45.01 29.61
N SER A 222 17.07 44.34 30.53
CA SER A 222 17.17 44.76 31.94
C SER A 222 18.39 44.14 32.63
N SER A 223 19.47 44.91 32.68
CA SER A 223 20.31 45.14 33.87
C SER A 223 20.93 43.94 34.61
N LYS A 224 22.21 43.64 34.33
CA LYS A 224 23.38 43.89 35.20
C LYS A 224 24.64 43.26 34.65
#